data_AF-A0A3M6RS20-F1
#
_entry.id   AF-A0A3M6RS20-F1
#
_cell.length_a   1.000
_cell.length_b   1.000
_cell.length_c   1.000
_cell.angle_alpha   90.00
_cell.angle_beta   90.00
_cell.angle_gamma   90.00
#
_symmetry.space_group_name_H-M   'P 1'
#
loop_
_entity.id
_entity.type
_entity.pdbx_description
1 polymer ?
#
loop_
_entity_poly.entity_id
_entity_poly.type
_entity_poly.pdbx_seq_one_letter_code
_entity_poly.pdbx_strand_id
1 'polypeptide(L)'
;MSSSAAPLAQPGSGPVVLRASGIGKEYKLYDSPRQRLKALLTGRAYHRSHWALRDVSFELRRGQCIGIIGDNGAGKSSLLKLLAGTLQPSTGQIERLGRITAILELGAGFHPDFTGRDNLYFGGSMIGIGHEQMRALEPEIVAFAGLGDALQRPVKTYSSGMVVRLAFALMTAVPPDVLIVDEALAVGDQVFQKKCVERIMAFKEQGCTILFCSHSPYHIRTLCDQAMWLDGGRIKEFGPTEPVLGAYEMHTRLRQQAEQAEPTEPAQADAADAQAQPAPAAAPADAQTTPAEVNAAEAKATAPSTMPEPNVAHLLSVVMAHTDPHEEIPLLQSRDLVVTITARGQGDERPNIGFMLEQSKGVGITSLATHEEGAAPRQLADGSWQSVLTFPDLPLHSGQYVISAFLFDASGLVVYDEWLRFKHFRFVTPTLMPGLVKLPHHWS
;
A
#
# COMPACT_ATOMS: atom_id res chain seq x y z
N MET A 1 -3.92 -22.79 54.28
CA MET A 1 -2.68 -22.07 53.91
C MET A 1 -3.04 -21.12 52.77
N SER A 2 -3.29 -19.85 53.12
CA SER A 2 -3.66 -18.82 52.14
C SER A 2 -2.41 -18.44 51.35
N SER A 3 -2.39 -18.81 50.06
CA SER A 3 -1.36 -18.37 49.11
C SER A 3 -1.60 -16.89 48.81
N SER A 4 -0.74 -16.04 49.38
CA SER A 4 -0.67 -14.61 49.08
C SER A 4 -0.26 -14.44 47.61
N ALA A 5 -1.18 -13.94 46.79
CA ALA A 5 -0.86 -13.43 45.47
C ALA A 5 0.06 -12.21 45.63
N ALA A 6 1.25 -12.26 45.03
CA ALA A 6 2.15 -11.11 44.98
C ALA A 6 1.45 -9.94 44.27
N PRO A 7 1.56 -8.70 44.77
CA PRO A 7 0.95 -7.55 44.13
C PRO A 7 1.57 -7.34 42.74
N LEU A 8 0.72 -7.12 41.73
CA LEU A 8 1.12 -6.70 40.39
C LEU A 8 2.01 -5.45 40.50
N ALA A 9 3.25 -5.55 40.03
CA ALA A 9 4.20 -4.44 40.02
C ALA A 9 3.61 -3.25 39.24
N GLN A 10 3.85 -2.03 39.72
CA GLN A 10 3.38 -0.82 39.01
C GLN A 10 4.01 -0.76 37.60
N PRO A 11 3.21 -0.49 36.54
CA PRO A 11 3.71 -0.37 35.18
C PRO A 11 4.78 0.74 35.11
N GLY A 12 5.96 0.42 34.56
CA GLY A 12 7.06 1.39 34.38
C GLY A 12 8.16 1.40 35.45
N SER A 13 8.12 0.51 36.45
CA SER A 13 9.23 0.35 37.44
C SER A 13 10.37 -0.56 36.96
N GLY A 14 10.22 -1.21 35.80
CA GLY A 14 11.21 -2.10 35.21
C GLY A 14 12.44 -1.40 34.64
N PRO A 15 13.49 -2.16 34.28
CA PRO A 15 14.67 -1.62 33.62
C PRO A 15 14.29 -0.98 32.27
N VAL A 16 15.10 -0.03 31.82
CA VAL A 16 14.99 0.57 30.49
C VAL A 16 15.36 -0.48 29.45
N VAL A 17 14.45 -0.77 28.51
CA VAL A 17 14.67 -1.74 27.43
C VAL A 17 14.96 -1.07 26.10
N LEU A 18 14.55 0.19 25.95
CA LEU A 18 14.90 1.02 24.80
C LEU A 18 15.14 2.45 25.27
N ARG A 19 16.26 3.03 24.83
CA ARG A 19 16.61 4.43 25.08
C ARG A 19 16.96 5.10 23.76
N ALA A 20 16.29 6.21 23.47
CA ALA A 20 16.61 7.10 22.37
C ALA A 20 17.19 8.40 22.95
N SER A 21 18.36 8.84 22.46
CA SER A 21 19.02 10.05 22.93
C SER A 21 19.42 10.94 21.75
N GLY A 22 18.76 12.10 21.64
CA GLY A 22 19.03 13.12 20.63
C GLY A 22 18.85 12.64 19.19
N ILE A 23 17.89 11.74 18.96
CA ILE A 23 17.72 11.08 17.67
C ILE A 23 17.28 12.08 16.61
N GLY A 24 18.05 12.14 15.53
CA GLY A 24 17.70 12.89 14.33
C GLY A 24 17.80 12.02 13.09
N LYS A 25 16.88 12.22 12.15
CA LYS A 25 16.93 11.58 10.84
C LYS A 25 16.76 12.61 9.74
N GLU A 26 17.82 12.74 8.95
CA GLU A 26 17.89 13.56 7.75
C GLU A 26 17.85 12.67 6.51
N TYR A 27 16.97 13.01 5.58
CA TYR A 27 16.93 12.51 4.21
C TYR A 27 17.50 13.58 3.28
N LYS A 28 18.55 13.20 2.53
CA LYS A 28 19.22 14.07 1.56
C LYS A 28 18.59 13.86 0.19
N LEU A 29 17.87 14.87 -0.28
CA LEU A 29 17.19 14.88 -1.58
C LEU A 29 18.11 15.52 -2.62
N TYR A 30 18.38 14.80 -3.71
CA TYR A 30 19.17 15.29 -4.84
C TYR A 30 18.28 15.36 -6.07
N ASP A 31 18.34 16.46 -6.82
CA ASP A 31 17.49 16.63 -8.01
C ASP A 31 17.93 15.73 -9.18
N SER A 32 19.17 15.21 -9.14
CA SER A 32 19.65 14.23 -10.11
C SER A 32 20.81 13.37 -9.58
N PRO A 33 21.03 12.16 -10.14
CA PRO A 33 22.20 11.32 -9.82
C PRO A 33 23.54 12.02 -10.07
N ARG A 34 23.63 12.89 -11.09
CA ARG A 34 24.84 13.68 -11.40
C ARG A 34 25.18 14.66 -10.28
N GLN A 35 24.18 15.30 -9.66
CA GLN A 35 24.41 16.18 -8.51
C GLN A 35 24.89 15.40 -7.27
N ARG A 36 24.39 14.17 -7.07
CA ARG A 36 24.89 13.29 -6.01
C ARG A 36 26.38 12.94 -6.22
N LEU A 37 26.79 12.64 -7.45
CA LEU A 37 28.20 12.39 -7.78
C LEU A 37 29.06 13.65 -7.61
N LYS A 38 28.58 14.81 -8.05
CA LYS A 38 29.28 16.10 -7.84
C LYS A 38 29.44 16.41 -6.34
N ALA A 39 28.43 16.14 -5.51
CA ALA A 39 28.52 16.34 -4.07
C ALA A 39 29.60 15.46 -3.42
N LEU A 40 29.72 14.20 -3.86
CA LEU A 40 30.78 13.29 -3.41
C LEU A 40 32.19 13.78 -3.81
N LEU A 41 32.36 14.26 -5.04
CA LEU A 41 33.67 14.68 -5.56
C LEU A 41 34.14 16.06 -5.07
N THR A 42 33.20 16.98 -4.85
CA THR A 42 33.52 18.38 -4.49
C THR A 42 33.40 18.67 -3.00
N GLY A 43 32.81 17.75 -2.22
CA GLY A 43 32.49 17.97 -0.81
C GLY A 43 31.42 19.04 -0.55
N ARG A 44 30.86 19.68 -1.59
CA ARG A 44 29.82 20.71 -1.46
C ARG A 44 28.44 20.07 -1.35
N ALA A 45 27.59 20.66 -0.50
CA ALA A 45 26.21 20.23 -0.33
C ALA A 45 25.36 20.66 -1.54
N TYR A 46 25.12 19.72 -2.46
CA TYR A 46 24.16 19.88 -3.57
C TYR A 46 22.82 19.16 -3.29
N HIS A 47 22.50 18.94 -2.02
CA HIS A 47 21.25 18.28 -1.62
C HIS A 47 20.35 19.24 -0.87
N ARG A 48 19.04 19.02 -0.98
CA ARG A 48 18.04 19.57 -0.06
C ARG A 48 17.89 18.62 1.11
N SER A 49 17.93 19.14 2.32
CA SER A 49 17.78 18.35 3.54
C SER A 49 16.33 18.34 4.00
N HIS A 50 15.72 17.16 4.03
CA HIS A 50 14.43 16.93 4.68
C HIS A 50 14.65 16.19 5.99
N TRP A 51 14.28 16.80 7.10
CA TRP A 51 14.44 16.19 8.41
C TRP A 51 13.13 15.59 8.87
N ALA A 52 13.07 14.25 8.91
CA ALA A 52 11.90 13.53 9.38
C ALA A 52 11.81 13.47 10.90
N LEU A 53 12.96 13.51 11.60
CA LEU A 53 13.04 13.56 13.06
C LEU A 53 14.17 14.49 13.49
N ARG A 54 13.98 15.23 14.57
CA ARG A 54 14.99 16.13 15.16
C ARG A 54 14.91 16.11 16.68
N ASP A 55 16.02 15.74 17.31
CA ASP A 55 16.21 15.82 18.76
C ASP A 55 15.15 15.05 19.56
N VAL A 56 14.87 13.82 19.14
CA VAL A 56 13.90 12.93 19.80
C VAL A 56 14.62 12.12 20.88
N SER A 57 14.22 12.34 22.14
CA SER A 57 14.79 11.66 23.31
C SER A 57 13.68 11.10 24.20
N PHE A 58 13.72 9.81 24.50
CA PHE A 58 12.80 9.16 25.42
C PHE A 58 13.33 7.80 25.88
N GLU A 59 12.71 7.27 26.94
CA GLU A 59 12.97 5.92 27.44
C GLU A 59 11.68 5.10 27.42
N LEU A 60 11.83 3.81 27.12
CA LEU A 60 10.77 2.82 27.21
C LEU A 60 11.24 1.72 28.17
N ARG A 61 10.43 1.47 29.20
CA ARG A 61 10.74 0.53 30.29
C ARG A 61 9.99 -0.78 30.14
N ARG A 62 10.55 -1.84 30.72
CA ARG A 62 9.94 -3.18 30.62
C ARG A 62 8.48 -3.18 31.09
N GLY A 63 7.60 -3.75 30.28
CA GLY A 63 6.16 -3.85 30.56
C GLY A 63 5.37 -2.55 30.37
N GLN A 64 6.01 -1.47 29.91
CA GLN A 64 5.35 -0.21 29.59
C GLN A 64 4.75 -0.28 28.19
N CYS A 65 3.57 0.33 28.01
CA CYS A 65 2.94 0.52 26.71
C CYS A 65 2.91 2.01 26.36
N ILE A 66 3.60 2.41 25.28
CA ILE A 66 3.62 3.78 24.77
C ILE A 66 2.88 3.85 23.44
N GLY A 67 1.88 4.73 23.35
CA GLY A 67 1.20 5.10 22.12
C GLY A 67 1.95 6.22 21.39
N ILE A 68 2.11 6.14 20.07
CA ILE A 68 2.63 7.24 19.24
C ILE A 68 1.49 7.81 18.40
N ILE A 69 1.25 9.11 18.55
CA ILE A 69 0.23 9.87 17.82
C ILE A 69 0.87 11.06 17.11
N GLY A 70 0.17 11.59 16.10
CA GLY A 70 0.61 12.74 15.31
C GLY A 70 0.11 12.66 13.87
N ASP A 71 0.24 13.76 13.15
CA ASP A 71 -0.23 13.87 11.76
C ASP A 71 0.54 12.96 10.80
N ASN A 72 0.01 12.83 9.58
CA ASN A 72 0.76 12.22 8.48
C ASN A 72 1.99 13.08 8.18
N GLY A 73 3.14 12.43 8.01
CA GLY A 73 4.41 13.13 7.83
C GLY A 73 5.07 13.64 9.12
N ALA A 74 4.49 13.43 10.30
CA ALA A 74 5.09 13.85 11.58
C ALA A 74 6.37 13.07 11.99
N GLY A 75 6.73 12.02 11.24
CA GLY A 75 7.94 11.22 11.48
C GLY A 75 7.71 9.87 12.19
N LYS A 76 6.47 9.48 12.49
CA LYS A 76 6.11 8.24 13.21
C LYS A 76 6.78 6.99 12.62
N SER A 77 6.56 6.69 11.34
CA SER A 77 7.15 5.51 10.69
C SER A 77 8.68 5.58 10.61
N SER A 78 9.27 6.78 10.48
CA SER A 78 10.72 6.94 10.57
C SER A 78 11.23 6.61 11.98
N LEU A 79 10.50 7.02 13.02
CA LEU A 79 10.83 6.68 14.40
C LEU A 79 10.76 5.18 14.61
N LEU A 80 9.67 4.53 14.22
CA LEU A 80 9.52 3.08 14.35
C LEU A 80 10.65 2.31 13.65
N LYS A 81 11.01 2.70 12.40
CA LYS A 81 12.12 2.08 11.66
C LYS A 81 13.48 2.26 12.34
N LEU A 82 13.73 3.43 12.93
CA LEU A 82 14.94 3.67 13.72
C LEU A 82 14.98 2.78 14.96
N LEU A 83 13.88 2.69 15.69
CA LEU A 83 13.78 1.88 16.91
C LEU A 83 13.90 0.39 16.61
N ALA A 84 13.28 -0.09 15.53
CA ALA A 84 13.39 -1.45 15.02
C ALA A 84 14.79 -1.79 14.48
N GLY A 85 15.63 -0.79 14.18
CA GLY A 85 16.98 -0.98 13.65
C GLY A 85 17.05 -1.19 12.13
N THR A 86 15.91 -1.07 11.42
CA THR A 86 15.86 -1.12 9.95
C THR A 86 16.33 0.18 9.32
N LEU A 87 16.44 1.26 10.11
CA LEU A 87 17.00 2.54 9.71
C LEU A 87 18.06 2.99 10.72
N GLN A 88 19.13 3.60 10.22
CA GLN A 88 20.18 4.21 11.06
C GLN A 88 19.88 5.70 11.30
N PRO A 89 20.09 6.22 12.52
CA PRO A 89 19.96 7.64 12.82
C PRO A 89 21.03 8.45 12.09
N SER A 90 20.71 9.67 11.70
CA SER A 90 21.69 10.64 11.19
C SER A 90 22.46 11.29 12.34
N THR A 91 21.81 11.45 13.50
CA THR A 91 22.39 11.97 14.75
C THR A 91 21.79 11.25 15.95
N GLY A 92 22.50 11.25 17.08
CA GLY A 92 22.03 10.62 18.32
C GLY A 92 22.32 9.12 18.38
N GLN A 93 21.85 8.47 19.45
CA GLN A 93 22.11 7.06 19.73
C GLN A 93 20.88 6.32 20.27
N ILE A 94 20.72 5.05 19.84
CA ILE A 94 19.63 4.17 20.27
C ILE A 94 20.21 2.94 20.95
N GLU A 95 19.90 2.75 22.23
CA GLU A 95 20.23 1.56 23.01
C GLU A 95 19.02 0.62 23.07
N ARG A 96 19.24 -0.68 22.94
CA ARG A 96 18.21 -1.71 22.87
C ARG A 96 18.63 -2.90 23.73
N LEU A 97 17.71 -3.43 24.54
CA LEU A 97 17.94 -4.60 25.38
C LEU A 97 16.82 -5.63 25.17
N GLY A 98 17.19 -6.85 24.82
CA GLY A 98 16.27 -7.94 24.52
C GLY A 98 15.91 -8.05 23.04
N ARG A 99 14.99 -8.97 22.73
CA ARG A 99 14.50 -9.21 21.37
C ARG A 99 13.38 -8.22 21.03
N ILE A 100 13.63 -7.42 20.00
CA ILE A 100 12.63 -6.53 19.40
C ILE A 100 11.97 -7.26 18.23
N THR A 101 10.65 -7.37 18.28
CA THR A 101 9.84 -7.75 17.12
C THR A 101 9.11 -6.51 16.65
N ALA A 102 9.32 -6.14 15.39
CA ALA A 102 8.69 -4.98 14.78
C ALA A 102 7.74 -5.43 13.68
N ILE A 103 6.45 -5.21 13.89
CA ILE A 103 5.37 -5.44 12.93
C ILE A 103 5.26 -4.19 12.06
N LEU A 104 6.30 -3.97 11.25
CA LEU A 104 6.39 -2.89 10.27
C LEU A 104 6.33 -3.53 8.89
N GLU A 105 5.49 -3.01 8.00
CA GLU A 105 5.44 -3.47 6.60
C GLU A 105 5.22 -5.00 6.50
N LEU A 106 4.19 -5.52 7.19
CA LEU A 106 3.87 -6.95 7.28
C LEU A 106 3.88 -7.64 5.90
N GLY A 107 4.62 -8.74 5.82
CA GLY A 107 4.79 -9.52 4.59
C GLY A 107 5.99 -9.10 3.73
N ALA A 108 6.64 -7.97 4.04
CA ALA A 108 7.94 -7.64 3.48
C ALA A 108 8.95 -8.73 3.90
N GLY A 109 9.47 -9.48 2.93
CA GLY A 109 10.38 -10.60 3.16
C GLY A 109 9.80 -11.98 2.88
N PHE A 110 8.50 -12.10 2.56
CA PHE A 110 8.00 -13.33 1.95
C PHE A 110 8.44 -13.45 0.50
N HIS A 111 8.90 -14.65 0.13
CA HIS A 111 9.25 -14.97 -1.22
C HIS A 111 7.97 -15.31 -2.02
N PRO A 112 7.68 -14.61 -3.13
CA PRO A 112 6.41 -14.71 -3.84
C PRO A 112 6.15 -16.11 -4.42
N ASP A 113 7.21 -16.79 -4.86
CA ASP A 113 7.10 -18.14 -5.43
C ASP A 113 7.03 -19.27 -4.39
N PHE A 114 7.33 -18.98 -3.13
CA PHE A 114 7.28 -19.97 -2.06
C PHE A 114 5.85 -20.15 -1.57
N THR A 115 5.51 -21.37 -1.16
CA THR A 115 4.21 -21.62 -0.53
C THR A 115 4.07 -20.83 0.78
N GLY A 116 2.86 -20.71 1.31
CA GLY A 116 2.68 -20.14 2.65
C GLY A 116 3.51 -20.87 3.70
N ARG A 117 3.54 -22.21 3.64
CA ARG A 117 4.35 -23.03 4.54
C ARG A 117 5.84 -22.75 4.37
N ASP A 118 6.36 -22.74 3.15
CA ASP A 118 7.78 -22.45 2.91
C ASP A 118 8.17 -21.06 3.43
N ASN A 119 7.27 -20.08 3.26
CA ASN A 119 7.45 -18.73 3.82
C ASN A 119 7.42 -18.69 5.34
N LEU A 120 6.71 -19.58 6.03
CA LEU A 120 6.79 -19.69 7.48
C LEU A 120 8.19 -20.12 7.92
N TYR A 121 8.73 -21.18 7.32
CA TYR A 121 10.08 -21.65 7.65
C TYR A 121 11.16 -20.65 7.25
N PHE A 122 11.07 -20.06 6.06
CA PHE A 122 11.99 -19.03 5.59
C PHE A 122 11.94 -17.78 6.46
N GLY A 123 10.75 -17.19 6.64
CA GLY A 123 10.56 -16.00 7.47
C GLY A 123 10.92 -16.23 8.94
N GLY A 124 10.56 -17.39 9.48
CA GLY A 124 10.93 -17.81 10.84
C GLY A 124 12.44 -17.82 11.05
N SER A 125 13.18 -18.37 10.09
CA SER A 125 14.66 -18.41 10.17
C SER A 125 15.27 -17.01 10.21
N MET A 126 14.70 -16.04 9.47
CA MET A 126 15.17 -14.65 9.48
C MET A 126 14.97 -13.95 10.83
N ILE A 127 13.93 -14.34 11.59
CA ILE A 127 13.65 -13.81 12.93
C ILE A 127 14.21 -14.70 14.05
N GLY A 128 15.08 -15.66 13.71
CA GLY A 128 15.80 -16.51 14.66
C GLY A 128 15.00 -17.71 15.19
N ILE A 129 13.92 -18.11 14.53
CA ILE A 129 13.18 -19.34 14.85
C ILE A 129 13.81 -20.50 14.09
N GLY A 130 14.39 -21.45 14.83
CA GLY A 130 14.97 -22.66 14.27
C GLY A 130 13.92 -23.63 13.70
N HIS A 131 14.35 -24.57 12.86
CA HIS A 131 13.47 -25.52 12.16
C HIS A 131 12.60 -26.36 13.11
N GLU A 132 13.18 -26.90 14.18
CA GLU A 132 12.45 -27.70 15.18
C GLU A 132 11.43 -26.87 15.95
N GLN A 133 11.80 -25.64 16.32
CA GLN A 133 10.91 -24.71 17.00
C GLN A 133 9.75 -24.31 16.09
N MET A 134 10.03 -24.03 14.81
CA MET A 134 8.99 -23.73 13.82
C MET A 134 8.02 -24.90 13.66
N ARG A 135 8.51 -26.14 13.60
CA ARG A 135 7.65 -27.33 13.52
C ARG A 135 6.67 -27.42 14.71
N ALA A 136 7.10 -27.04 15.90
CA ALA A 136 6.24 -27.02 17.09
C ALA A 136 5.22 -25.86 17.08
N LEU A 137 5.59 -24.71 16.53
CA LEU A 137 4.73 -23.51 16.45
C LEU A 137 3.77 -23.52 15.25
N GLU A 138 4.11 -24.25 14.17
CA GLU A 138 3.36 -24.25 12.91
C GLU A 138 1.86 -24.49 13.10
N PRO A 139 1.39 -25.48 13.91
CA PRO A 139 -0.05 -25.69 14.10
C PRO A 139 -0.78 -24.47 14.66
N GLU A 140 -0.18 -23.77 15.62
CA GLU A 140 -0.76 -22.56 16.21
C GLU A 140 -0.78 -21.42 15.19
N ILE A 141 0.33 -21.22 14.46
CA ILE A 141 0.44 -20.18 13.43
C ILE A 141 -0.63 -20.39 12.35
N VAL A 142 -0.80 -21.63 11.87
CA VAL A 142 -1.77 -21.97 10.83
C VAL A 142 -3.20 -21.76 11.32
N ALA A 143 -3.50 -22.17 12.57
CA ALA A 143 -4.81 -21.95 13.18
C ALA A 143 -5.11 -20.45 13.39
N PHE A 144 -4.12 -19.66 13.80
CA PHE A 144 -4.27 -18.22 13.97
C PHE A 144 -4.52 -17.52 12.64
N ALA A 145 -3.67 -17.80 11.64
CA ALA A 145 -3.74 -17.22 10.30
C ALA A 145 -5.05 -17.61 9.59
N GLY A 146 -5.56 -18.82 9.82
CA GLY A 146 -6.85 -19.29 9.29
C GLY A 146 -6.91 -19.32 7.76
N LEU A 147 -5.82 -19.78 7.12
CA LEU A 147 -5.68 -19.79 5.65
C LEU A 147 -6.04 -21.13 5.01
N GLY A 148 -6.20 -22.19 5.79
CA GLY A 148 -6.55 -23.53 5.30
C GLY A 148 -5.60 -24.02 4.20
N ASP A 149 -6.18 -24.53 3.11
CA ASP A 149 -5.44 -25.10 1.97
C ASP A 149 -4.57 -24.07 1.25
N ALA A 150 -4.83 -22.77 1.43
CA ALA A 150 -4.00 -21.74 0.83
C ALA A 150 -2.54 -21.82 1.32
N LEU A 151 -2.26 -22.42 2.47
CA LEU A 151 -0.90 -22.60 2.96
C LEU A 151 0.01 -23.38 1.99
N GLN A 152 -0.58 -24.23 1.13
CA GLN A 152 0.15 -25.06 0.16
C GLN A 152 0.36 -24.39 -1.20
N ARG A 153 -0.22 -23.21 -1.46
CA ARG A 153 -0.04 -22.49 -2.73
C ARG A 153 0.95 -21.33 -2.57
N PRO A 154 1.61 -20.91 -3.66
CA PRO A 154 2.55 -19.79 -3.64
C PRO A 154 1.93 -18.50 -3.09
N VAL A 155 2.70 -17.74 -2.31
CA VAL A 155 2.23 -16.50 -1.66
C VAL A 155 1.84 -15.43 -2.70
N LYS A 156 2.41 -15.43 -3.91
CA LYS A 156 1.95 -14.55 -5.01
C LYS A 156 0.48 -14.73 -5.40
N THR A 157 -0.16 -15.83 -5.01
CA THR A 157 -1.59 -16.10 -5.26
C THR A 157 -2.50 -15.62 -4.11
N TYR A 158 -1.90 -15.10 -3.04
CA TYR A 158 -2.62 -14.61 -1.86
C TYR A 158 -3.18 -13.22 -2.13
N SER A 159 -4.33 -12.91 -1.53
CA SER A 159 -4.73 -11.51 -1.39
C SER A 159 -3.81 -10.80 -0.39
N SER A 160 -3.76 -9.48 -0.43
CA SER A 160 -3.02 -8.66 0.55
C SER A 160 -3.39 -9.02 2.00
N GLY A 161 -4.68 -9.25 2.28
CA GLY A 161 -5.14 -9.68 3.60
C GLY A 161 -4.59 -11.04 4.03
N MET A 162 -4.50 -12.02 3.12
CA MET A 162 -3.93 -13.33 3.45
C MET A 162 -2.43 -13.26 3.75
N VAL A 163 -1.69 -12.41 3.04
CA VAL A 163 -0.26 -12.15 3.31
C VAL A 163 -0.09 -11.57 4.71
N VAL A 164 -0.86 -10.53 5.04
CA VAL A 164 -0.85 -9.89 6.36
C VAL A 164 -1.21 -10.88 7.46
N ARG A 165 -2.21 -11.73 7.23
CA ARG A 165 -2.63 -12.78 8.19
C ARG A 165 -1.51 -13.76 8.50
N LEU A 166 -0.84 -14.28 7.47
CA LEU A 166 0.28 -15.20 7.63
C LEU A 166 1.47 -14.52 8.33
N ALA A 167 1.81 -13.31 7.90
CA ALA A 167 2.93 -12.54 8.45
C ALA A 167 2.70 -12.19 9.93
N PHE A 168 1.50 -11.73 10.30
CA PHE A 168 1.17 -11.44 11.70
C PHE A 168 1.22 -12.71 12.56
N ALA A 169 0.65 -13.82 12.08
CA ALA A 169 0.66 -15.08 12.79
C ALA A 169 2.10 -15.57 13.05
N LEU A 170 2.98 -15.45 12.06
CA LEU A 170 4.40 -15.79 12.19
C LEU A 170 5.12 -14.87 13.19
N MET A 171 5.01 -13.55 13.02
CA MET A 171 5.73 -12.57 13.84
C MET A 171 5.29 -12.59 15.31
N THR A 172 4.05 -13.01 15.57
CA THR A 172 3.48 -13.13 16.92
C THR A 172 3.44 -14.57 17.43
N ALA A 173 4.12 -15.51 16.76
CA ALA A 173 4.21 -16.90 17.23
C ALA A 173 5.11 -17.05 18.46
N VAL A 174 6.05 -16.12 18.65
CA VAL A 174 6.96 -16.10 19.81
C VAL A 174 6.83 -14.77 20.53
N PRO A 175 6.58 -14.75 21.86
CA PRO A 175 6.41 -13.51 22.61
C PRO A 175 7.72 -12.69 22.63
N PRO A 176 7.71 -11.43 22.17
CA PRO A 176 8.90 -10.57 22.19
C PRO A 176 9.13 -9.90 23.55
N ASP A 177 10.34 -9.36 23.77
CA ASP A 177 10.60 -8.48 24.93
C ASP A 177 10.04 -7.07 24.68
N VAL A 178 10.16 -6.62 23.43
CA VAL A 178 9.62 -5.35 22.92
C VAL A 178 8.89 -5.61 21.61
N LEU A 179 7.61 -5.26 21.58
CA LEU A 179 6.77 -5.31 20.39
C LEU A 179 6.56 -3.90 19.85
N ILE A 180 6.97 -3.66 18.61
CA ILE A 180 6.68 -2.42 17.88
C ILE A 180 5.57 -2.73 16.88
N VAL A 181 4.50 -1.93 16.91
CA VAL A 181 3.34 -2.13 16.04
C VAL A 181 3.03 -0.83 15.30
N ASP A 182 3.00 -0.91 13.97
CA ASP A 182 2.53 0.19 13.11
C ASP A 182 1.01 0.09 12.87
N GLU A 183 0.43 1.15 12.30
CA GLU A 183 -0.99 1.27 11.95
C GLU A 183 -1.51 0.14 11.06
N ALA A 184 -0.61 -0.64 10.44
CA ALA A 184 -0.90 -1.79 9.59
C ALA A 184 -1.74 -2.89 10.25
N LEU A 185 -2.02 -2.84 11.56
CA LEU A 185 -3.09 -3.66 12.16
C LEU A 185 -4.47 -3.45 11.53
N ALA A 186 -4.70 -2.32 10.85
CA ALA A 186 -5.95 -2.05 10.14
C ALA A 186 -6.10 -2.84 8.83
N VAL A 187 -5.10 -3.65 8.43
CA VAL A 187 -5.15 -4.45 7.21
C VAL A 187 -5.66 -5.87 7.52
N GLY A 188 -6.78 -6.24 6.90
CA GLY A 188 -7.47 -7.52 7.11
C GLY A 188 -8.95 -7.33 7.40
N ASP A 189 -9.69 -8.43 7.53
CA ASP A 189 -11.10 -8.40 7.93
C ASP A 189 -11.26 -8.07 9.43
N GLN A 190 -12.42 -7.54 9.83
CA GLN A 190 -12.69 -7.14 11.22
C GLN A 190 -12.50 -8.29 12.23
N VAL A 191 -12.81 -9.52 11.81
CA VAL A 191 -12.66 -10.72 12.65
C VAL A 191 -11.19 -10.96 12.95
N PHE A 192 -10.31 -10.85 11.96
CA PHE A 192 -8.88 -11.02 12.12
C PHE A 192 -8.24 -9.85 12.89
N GLN A 193 -8.70 -8.62 12.66
CA GLN A 193 -8.25 -7.45 13.45
C GLN A 193 -8.52 -7.67 14.95
N LYS A 194 -9.72 -8.17 15.30
CA LYS A 194 -10.04 -8.52 16.69
C LYS A 194 -9.06 -9.57 17.24
N LYS A 195 -8.77 -10.64 16.49
CA LYS A 195 -7.76 -11.65 16.90
C LYS A 195 -6.38 -11.04 17.12
N CYS A 196 -5.98 -10.06 16.30
CA CYS A 196 -4.70 -9.35 16.44
C CYS A 196 -4.66 -8.52 17.72
N VAL A 197 -5.72 -7.76 18.00
CA VAL A 197 -5.83 -6.96 19.24
C VAL A 197 -5.81 -7.87 20.47
N GLU A 198 -6.55 -8.98 20.46
CA GLU A 198 -6.54 -9.97 21.55
C GLU A 198 -5.14 -10.57 21.77
N ARG A 199 -4.41 -10.90 20.68
CA ARG A 199 -3.02 -11.37 20.77
C ARG A 199 -2.08 -10.34 21.40
N ILE A 200 -2.24 -9.06 21.04
CA ILE A 200 -1.42 -7.97 21.58
C ILE A 200 -1.75 -7.72 23.06
N MET A 201 -3.03 -7.76 23.43
CA MET A 201 -3.47 -7.66 24.83
C MET A 201 -2.89 -8.80 25.67
N ALA A 202 -2.91 -10.03 25.16
CA ALA A 202 -2.30 -11.17 25.85
C ALA A 202 -0.79 -10.96 26.08
N PHE A 203 -0.07 -10.36 25.12
CA PHE A 203 1.33 -9.99 25.34
C PHE A 203 1.50 -8.90 26.40
N LYS A 204 0.62 -7.87 26.40
CA LYS A 204 0.63 -6.83 27.44
C LYS A 204 0.45 -7.45 28.83
N GLU A 205 -0.52 -8.35 29.00
CA GLU A 205 -0.79 -9.05 30.26
C GLU A 205 0.38 -9.92 30.74
N GLN A 206 1.17 -10.45 29.80
CA GLN A 206 2.40 -11.21 30.08
C GLN A 206 3.62 -10.30 30.40
N GLY A 207 3.44 -8.97 30.43
CA GLY A 207 4.50 -8.01 30.72
C GLY A 207 5.40 -7.68 29.53
N CYS A 208 4.93 -7.92 28.30
CA CYS A 208 5.60 -7.46 27.09
C CYS A 208 5.61 -5.93 27.07
N THR A 209 6.73 -5.37 26.60
CA THR A 209 6.83 -3.92 26.38
C THR A 209 6.29 -3.60 24.99
N ILE A 210 5.45 -2.57 24.86
CA ILE A 210 4.78 -2.29 23.58
C ILE A 210 4.98 -0.83 23.18
N LEU A 211 5.35 -0.63 21.92
CA LEU A 211 5.31 0.66 21.25
C LEU A 211 4.28 0.59 20.13
N PHE A 212 3.21 1.38 20.25
CA PHE A 212 2.02 1.24 19.43
C PHE A 212 1.73 2.53 18.67
N CYS A 213 1.75 2.49 17.33
CA CYS A 213 1.37 3.62 16.49
C CYS A 213 -0.02 3.38 15.90
N SER A 214 -0.95 4.31 16.12
CA SER A 214 -2.33 4.20 15.63
C SER A 214 -2.98 5.57 15.48
N HIS A 215 -3.76 5.73 14.41
CA HIS A 215 -4.62 6.89 14.22
C HIS A 215 -5.97 6.78 14.97
N SER A 216 -6.30 5.61 15.52
CA SER A 216 -7.47 5.39 16.37
C SER A 216 -7.18 5.78 17.82
N PRO A 217 -7.80 6.85 18.37
CA PRO A 217 -7.65 7.23 19.77
C PRO A 217 -8.17 6.15 20.71
N TYR A 218 -9.19 5.39 20.28
CA TYR A 218 -9.74 4.28 21.05
C TYR A 218 -8.66 3.23 21.37
N HIS A 219 -7.92 2.77 20.36
CA HIS A 219 -6.85 1.78 20.57
C HIS A 219 -5.73 2.32 21.47
N ILE A 220 -5.35 3.59 21.31
CA ILE A 220 -4.33 4.23 22.15
C ILE A 220 -4.79 4.24 23.62
N ARG A 221 -6.04 4.65 23.91
CA ARG A 221 -6.61 4.65 25.27
C ARG A 221 -6.69 3.26 25.89
N THR A 222 -7.06 2.25 25.11
CA THR A 222 -7.23 0.89 25.64
C THR A 222 -5.88 0.18 25.85
N LEU A 223 -4.91 0.40 24.96
CA LEU A 223 -3.64 -0.34 24.97
C LEU A 223 -2.52 0.37 25.74
N CYS A 224 -2.48 1.70 25.75
CA CYS A 224 -1.30 2.46 26.16
C CYS A 224 -1.54 3.23 27.45
N ASP A 225 -0.57 3.15 28.37
CA ASP A 225 -0.61 3.89 29.64
C ASP A 225 0.01 5.29 29.49
N GLN A 226 0.89 5.44 28.50
CA GLN A 226 1.49 6.71 28.09
C GLN A 226 1.32 6.93 26.59
N ALA A 227 1.33 8.18 26.18
CA ALA A 227 1.33 8.58 24.78
C ALA A 227 2.42 9.61 24.48
N MET A 228 2.92 9.56 23.25
CA MET A 228 3.87 10.49 22.67
C MET A 228 3.25 11.14 21.45
N TRP A 229 3.12 12.45 21.48
CA TRP A 229 2.70 13.24 20.35
C TRP A 229 3.91 13.75 19.57
N LEU A 230 4.04 13.30 18.33
CA LEU A 230 4.99 13.82 17.36
C LEU A 230 4.37 14.90 16.48
N ASP A 231 5.08 16.01 16.33
CA ASP A 231 4.72 17.12 15.46
C ASP A 231 5.97 17.62 14.72
N GLY A 232 5.93 17.66 13.39
CA GLY A 232 7.05 18.10 12.55
C GLY A 232 8.40 17.40 12.85
N GLY A 233 8.38 16.12 13.26
CA GLY A 233 9.57 15.36 13.60
C GLY A 233 10.13 15.57 15.01
N ARG A 234 9.40 16.26 15.89
CA ARG A 234 9.78 16.49 17.30
C ARG A 234 8.72 15.95 18.24
N ILE A 235 9.12 15.60 19.46
CA ILE A 235 8.16 15.32 20.54
C ILE A 235 7.57 16.65 20.99
N LYS A 236 6.27 16.82 20.80
CA LYS A 236 5.53 18.01 21.28
C LYS A 236 5.03 17.80 22.70
N GLU A 237 4.57 16.59 23.00
CA GLU A 237 4.15 16.20 24.34
C GLU A 237 4.39 14.70 24.55
N PHE A 238 4.77 14.32 25.78
CA PHE A 238 4.96 12.93 26.18
C PHE A 238 4.57 12.77 27.65
N GLY A 239 3.70 11.80 27.94
CA GLY A 239 3.16 11.63 29.30
C GLY A 239 1.99 10.65 29.34
N PRO A 240 1.13 10.75 30.37
CA PRO A 240 -0.09 9.93 30.46
C PRO A 240 -0.98 10.08 29.22
N THR A 241 -1.63 9.00 28.81
CA THR A 241 -2.38 8.91 27.54
C THR A 241 -3.47 9.98 27.40
N GLU A 242 -4.35 10.14 28.38
CA GLU A 242 -5.50 11.05 28.32
C GLU A 242 -5.13 12.53 28.11
N PRO A 243 -4.22 13.13 28.91
CA PRO A 243 -3.76 14.51 28.69
C PRO A 243 -3.21 14.74 27.28
N VAL A 244 -2.33 13.83 26.82
CA VAL A 244 -1.65 13.96 25.52
C VAL A 244 -2.65 13.84 24.36
N LEU A 245 -3.61 12.90 24.45
CA LEU A 245 -4.68 12.79 23.47
C LEU A 245 -5.57 14.03 23.46
N GLY A 246 -5.90 14.58 24.63
CA GLY A 246 -6.70 15.81 24.73
C GLY A 246 -6.00 17.01 24.08
N ALA A 247 -4.69 17.17 24.31
CA ALA A 247 -3.88 18.20 23.69
C ALA A 247 -3.81 18.04 22.16
N TYR A 248 -3.62 16.81 21.67
CA TYR A 248 -3.62 16.51 20.25
C TYR A 248 -4.99 16.77 19.58
N GLU A 249 -6.08 16.33 20.20
CA GLU A 249 -7.45 16.56 19.68
C GLU A 249 -7.77 18.06 19.60
N MET A 250 -7.39 18.84 20.63
CA MET A 250 -7.56 20.30 20.64
C MET A 250 -6.76 20.96 19.50
N HIS A 251 -5.51 20.57 19.32
CA HIS A 251 -4.66 21.08 18.25
C HIS A 251 -5.24 20.82 16.86
N THR A 252 -5.71 19.59 16.62
CA THR A 252 -6.32 19.22 15.33
C THR A 252 -7.59 20.01 15.06
N ARG A 253 -8.44 20.25 16.09
CA ARG A 253 -9.64 21.09 15.97
C ARG A 253 -9.30 22.55 15.63
N LEU A 254 -8.33 23.13 16.34
CA LEU A 254 -7.90 24.52 16.10
C LEU A 254 -7.31 24.69 14.69
N ARG A 255 -6.55 23.71 14.20
CA ARG A 255 -6.05 23.71 12.81
C ARG A 255 -7.16 23.62 11.78
N GLN A 256 -8.12 22.72 11.95
CA GLN A 256 -9.27 22.61 11.04
C GLN A 256 -10.07 23.91 10.99
N GLN A 257 -10.23 24.60 12.12
CA GLN A 257 -10.88 25.90 12.17
C GLN A 257 -10.07 27.00 11.48
N ALA A 258 -8.73 26.98 11.60
CA ALA A 258 -7.85 27.92 10.92
C ALA A 258 -7.85 27.70 9.39
N GLU A 259 -7.79 26.44 8.94
CA GLU A 259 -7.87 26.05 7.53
C GLU A 259 -9.23 26.40 6.90
N GLN A 260 -10.31 26.40 7.70
CA GLN A 260 -11.64 26.88 7.28
C GLN A 260 -11.81 28.40 7.35
N ALA A 261 -10.93 29.11 8.06
CA ALA A 261 -10.95 30.56 8.24
C ALA A 261 -9.98 31.31 7.31
N GLU A 262 -9.10 30.61 6.58
CA GLU A 262 -8.32 31.22 5.50
C GLU A 262 -9.27 31.63 4.35
N PRO A 263 -9.34 32.92 3.99
CA PRO A 263 -10.20 33.36 2.90
C PRO A 263 -9.62 32.87 1.57
N THR A 264 -10.41 32.08 0.83
CA THR A 264 -10.28 31.98 -0.63
C THR A 264 -10.20 33.40 -1.18
N GLU A 265 -9.12 33.74 -1.90
CA GLU A 265 -8.97 35.04 -2.55
C GLU A 265 -10.23 35.40 -3.35
N PRO A 266 -10.74 36.65 -3.27
CA PRO A 266 -11.96 37.02 -3.96
C PRO A 266 -11.70 37.08 -5.47
N ALA A 267 -12.33 36.15 -6.19
CA ALA A 267 -12.59 36.32 -7.61
C ALA A 267 -13.31 37.66 -7.82
N GLN A 268 -12.78 38.44 -8.75
CA GLN A 268 -13.22 39.78 -9.09
C GLN A 268 -14.74 39.82 -9.32
N ALA A 269 -15.37 40.74 -8.61
CA ALA A 269 -16.74 41.14 -8.85
C ALA A 269 -16.85 41.79 -10.24
N ASP A 270 -17.71 41.23 -11.09
CA ASP A 270 -18.51 42.03 -12.00
C ASP A 270 -19.98 41.83 -11.64
N ALA A 271 -20.61 42.96 -11.35
CA ALA A 271 -21.99 43.09 -10.97
C ALA A 271 -22.89 43.01 -12.21
N ALA A 272 -23.99 42.24 -12.12
CA ALA A 272 -25.31 42.71 -12.50
C ALA A 272 -26.36 41.62 -12.26
N ASP A 273 -27.27 41.97 -11.36
CA ASP A 273 -28.71 42.02 -11.58
C ASP A 273 -29.59 41.22 -10.61
N ALA A 274 -30.57 41.97 -10.12
CA ALA A 274 -31.41 41.69 -8.98
C ALA A 274 -32.70 40.97 -9.42
N GLN A 275 -33.26 40.16 -8.54
CA GLN A 275 -34.67 40.29 -8.11
C GLN A 275 -35.01 39.36 -6.94
N ALA A 276 -35.92 39.85 -6.09
CA ALA A 276 -36.12 39.45 -4.71
C ALA A 276 -37.35 38.54 -4.48
N GLN A 277 -37.19 37.60 -3.53
CA GLN A 277 -38.09 37.15 -2.42
C GLN A 277 -39.56 36.71 -2.66
N PRO A 278 -40.27 36.05 -1.70
CA PRO A 278 -39.90 35.48 -0.38
C PRO A 278 -40.39 34.02 -0.12
N ALA A 279 -39.99 33.44 1.03
CA ALA A 279 -40.50 32.20 1.66
C ALA A 279 -41.83 32.46 2.46
N PRO A 280 -42.57 31.48 3.06
CA PRO A 280 -42.05 30.55 4.09
C PRO A 280 -42.71 29.15 4.27
N ALA A 281 -42.00 28.33 5.07
CA ALA A 281 -42.44 27.33 6.07
C ALA A 281 -43.11 25.99 5.65
N ALA A 282 -42.42 24.87 5.91
CA ALA A 282 -42.68 23.97 7.05
C ALA A 282 -41.75 22.73 7.04
N ALA A 283 -41.19 22.39 8.20
CA ALA A 283 -40.57 21.10 8.55
C ALA A 283 -41.45 20.46 9.66
N PRO A 284 -41.16 19.26 10.23
CA PRO A 284 -40.07 18.30 9.98
C PRO A 284 -40.53 16.81 9.94
N ALA A 285 -39.63 15.87 9.59
CA ALA A 285 -39.58 14.51 10.16
C ALA A 285 -38.28 13.76 9.76
N ASP A 286 -37.41 13.60 10.74
CA ASP A 286 -36.64 12.41 11.12
C ASP A 286 -35.89 11.53 10.07
N ALA A 287 -34.57 11.62 10.21
CA ALA A 287 -33.69 10.56 10.72
C ALA A 287 -33.07 9.49 9.79
N GLN A 288 -31.75 9.38 9.99
CA GLN A 288 -30.85 8.22 9.81
C GLN A 288 -30.07 8.10 8.50
N THR A 289 -28.86 8.65 8.61
CA THR A 289 -27.64 8.30 7.89
C THR A 289 -27.13 6.90 8.26
N THR A 290 -26.66 6.16 7.25
CA THR A 290 -25.51 5.24 7.34
C THR A 290 -24.78 5.23 5.98
N PRO A 291 -23.44 5.35 5.91
CA PRO A 291 -22.69 5.10 4.69
C PRO A 291 -22.34 3.61 4.63
N ALA A 292 -22.86 2.92 3.62
CA ALA A 292 -22.58 1.52 3.34
C ALA A 292 -21.27 1.35 2.57
N GLU A 293 -20.54 0.32 2.97
CA GLU A 293 -19.30 -0.23 2.44
C GLU A 293 -19.40 -0.58 0.95
N VAL A 294 -18.38 -0.20 0.18
CA VAL A 294 -18.25 -0.60 -1.22
C VAL A 294 -17.54 -1.96 -1.27
N ASN A 295 -18.32 -3.03 -1.36
CA ASN A 295 -17.83 -4.37 -1.67
C ASN A 295 -17.45 -4.47 -3.15
N ALA A 296 -16.21 -4.91 -3.41
CA ALA A 296 -15.74 -5.32 -4.72
C ALA A 296 -16.42 -6.65 -5.11
N ALA A 297 -17.49 -6.56 -5.88
CA ALA A 297 -18.11 -7.69 -6.56
C ALA A 297 -17.64 -7.76 -8.02
N GLU A 298 -17.53 -8.98 -8.52
CA GLU A 298 -17.11 -9.38 -9.87
C GLU A 298 -17.73 -8.51 -10.97
N ALA A 299 -16.90 -7.68 -11.61
CA ALA A 299 -17.29 -6.95 -12.82
C ALA A 299 -17.21 -7.88 -14.03
N LYS A 300 -18.38 -8.29 -14.50
CA LYS A 300 -18.61 -8.91 -15.81
C LYS A 300 -18.26 -7.87 -16.89
N ALA A 301 -17.46 -8.25 -17.89
CA ALA A 301 -17.08 -7.36 -18.99
C ALA A 301 -18.32 -6.94 -19.79
N THR A 302 -18.60 -5.63 -19.83
CA THR A 302 -19.56 -5.02 -20.74
C THR A 302 -18.96 -3.75 -21.30
N ALA A 303 -18.82 -3.69 -22.62
CA ALA A 303 -18.62 -2.41 -23.31
C ALA A 303 -19.83 -1.49 -23.05
N PRO A 304 -19.63 -0.19 -22.80
CA PRO A 304 -20.76 0.74 -22.64
C PRO A 304 -21.51 0.87 -23.96
N SER A 305 -22.81 0.53 -23.95
CA SER A 305 -23.71 0.55 -25.12
C SER A 305 -24.33 1.93 -25.38
N THR A 306 -23.59 3.01 -25.17
CA THR A 306 -24.06 4.39 -25.41
C THR A 306 -22.98 5.16 -26.13
N MET A 307 -23.27 5.60 -27.37
CA MET A 307 -22.41 6.52 -28.12
C MET A 307 -22.17 7.78 -27.27
N PRO A 308 -20.91 8.09 -26.87
CA PRO A 308 -20.62 9.28 -26.08
C PRO A 308 -20.84 10.55 -26.92
N GLU A 309 -21.10 11.67 -26.22
CA GLU A 309 -21.25 12.99 -26.84
C GLU A 309 -20.09 13.31 -27.80
N PRO A 310 -20.33 14.03 -28.92
CA PRO A 310 -19.42 14.12 -30.06
C PRO A 310 -18.03 14.72 -29.82
N ASN A 311 -17.69 15.09 -28.58
CA ASN A 311 -16.44 15.78 -28.23
C ASN A 311 -15.66 15.16 -27.06
N VAL A 312 -16.04 13.96 -26.59
CA VAL A 312 -15.32 13.26 -25.51
C VAL A 312 -14.33 12.25 -26.10
N ALA A 313 -13.08 12.26 -25.65
CA ALA A 313 -12.08 11.27 -26.05
C ALA A 313 -12.46 9.87 -25.56
N HIS A 314 -12.43 8.85 -26.42
CA HIS A 314 -12.80 7.47 -26.08
C HIS A 314 -12.18 6.45 -27.02
N LEU A 315 -12.07 5.20 -26.57
CA LEU A 315 -11.64 4.06 -27.37
C LEU A 315 -12.76 3.65 -28.35
N LEU A 316 -12.40 3.40 -29.61
CA LEU A 316 -13.33 2.99 -30.66
C LEU A 316 -13.29 1.49 -30.91
N SER A 317 -12.09 0.90 -30.94
CA SER A 317 -11.94 -0.54 -31.15
C SER A 317 -10.58 -1.08 -30.70
N VAL A 318 -10.58 -2.37 -30.33
CA VAL A 318 -9.39 -3.19 -30.13
C VAL A 318 -9.55 -4.46 -30.97
N VAL A 319 -8.76 -4.56 -32.04
CA VAL A 319 -8.86 -5.64 -33.03
C VAL A 319 -7.57 -6.46 -33.03
N MET A 320 -7.71 -7.79 -32.88
CA MET A 320 -6.60 -8.73 -33.05
C MET A 320 -6.60 -9.29 -34.47
N ALA A 321 -5.43 -9.38 -35.09
CA ALA A 321 -5.28 -10.10 -36.36
C ALA A 321 -5.13 -11.62 -36.11
N HIS A 322 -5.31 -12.41 -37.17
CA HIS A 322 -5.10 -13.87 -37.16
C HIS A 322 -5.93 -14.63 -36.12
N THR A 323 -7.13 -14.14 -35.82
CA THR A 323 -8.11 -14.77 -34.94
C THR A 323 -9.45 -14.89 -35.64
N ASP A 324 -10.20 -15.95 -35.37
CA ASP A 324 -11.58 -16.07 -35.84
C ASP A 324 -12.49 -15.13 -35.02
N PRO A 325 -13.09 -14.09 -35.62
CA PRO A 325 -13.92 -13.14 -34.89
C PRO A 325 -15.23 -13.73 -34.35
N HIS A 326 -15.62 -14.93 -34.78
CA HIS A 326 -16.87 -15.59 -34.36
C HIS A 326 -16.72 -16.46 -33.09
N GLU A 327 -15.49 -16.73 -32.64
CA GLU A 327 -15.26 -17.41 -31.36
C GLU A 327 -15.30 -16.44 -30.18
N GLU A 328 -15.90 -16.85 -29.06
CA GLU A 328 -15.94 -16.07 -27.81
C GLU A 328 -14.52 -15.85 -27.24
N ILE A 329 -13.67 -16.88 -27.32
CA ILE A 329 -12.24 -16.81 -26.96
C ILE A 329 -11.42 -17.42 -28.11
N PRO A 330 -11.10 -16.63 -29.15
CA PRO A 330 -10.49 -17.13 -30.36
C PRO A 330 -9.08 -17.67 -30.13
N LEU A 331 -8.71 -18.70 -30.90
CA LEU A 331 -7.32 -19.15 -31.02
C LEU A 331 -6.53 -18.21 -31.94
N LEU A 332 -5.39 -17.72 -31.46
CA LEU A 332 -4.42 -17.01 -32.30
C LEU A 332 -3.75 -18.00 -33.26
N GLN A 333 -3.97 -17.83 -34.56
CA GLN A 333 -3.52 -18.72 -35.63
C GLN A 333 -2.10 -18.38 -36.13
N SER A 334 -1.51 -17.30 -35.65
CA SER A 334 -0.14 -16.85 -35.97
C SER A 334 0.76 -16.94 -34.74
N ARG A 335 2.07 -16.99 -34.96
CA ARG A 335 3.06 -16.76 -33.89
C ARG A 335 3.20 -15.28 -33.56
N ASP A 336 2.81 -14.40 -34.45
CA ASP A 336 2.86 -12.95 -34.24
C ASP A 336 1.53 -12.47 -33.66
N LEU A 337 1.59 -11.75 -32.54
CA LEU A 337 0.43 -11.07 -31.99
C LEU A 337 0.39 -9.64 -32.54
N VAL A 338 -0.61 -9.34 -33.36
CA VAL A 338 -0.83 -8.00 -33.93
C VAL A 338 -2.15 -7.46 -33.40
N VAL A 339 -2.08 -6.29 -32.75
CA VAL A 339 -3.22 -5.64 -32.11
C VAL A 339 -3.35 -4.21 -32.62
N THR A 340 -4.50 -3.90 -33.19
CA THR A 340 -4.84 -2.56 -33.67
C THR A 340 -5.81 -1.92 -32.69
N ILE A 341 -5.40 -0.80 -32.10
CA ILE A 341 -6.24 0.01 -31.21
C ILE A 341 -6.58 1.30 -31.93
N THR A 342 -7.87 1.61 -32.03
CA THR A 342 -8.37 2.86 -32.62
C THR A 342 -9.12 3.64 -31.57
N ALA A 343 -8.92 4.95 -31.51
CA ALA A 343 -9.50 5.84 -30.52
C ALA A 343 -9.84 7.21 -31.11
N ARG A 344 -10.71 7.97 -30.44
CA ARG A 344 -10.98 9.36 -30.73
C ARG A 344 -10.32 10.22 -29.64
N GLY A 345 -9.51 11.20 -30.05
CA GLY A 345 -8.87 12.16 -29.14
C GLY A 345 -9.80 13.31 -28.76
N GLN A 346 -9.32 14.21 -27.90
CA GLN A 346 -10.02 15.43 -27.51
C GLN A 346 -9.64 16.57 -28.48
N GLY A 347 -10.56 16.99 -29.35
CA GLY A 347 -10.27 18.00 -30.38
C GLY A 347 -9.14 17.56 -31.32
N ASP A 348 -8.17 18.45 -31.57
CA ASP A 348 -7.00 18.20 -32.42
C ASP A 348 -5.80 17.63 -31.63
N GLU A 349 -5.99 17.31 -30.34
CA GLU A 349 -4.93 16.75 -29.52
C GLU A 349 -4.54 15.36 -30.01
N ARG A 350 -3.22 15.09 -30.04
CA ARG A 350 -2.71 13.76 -30.32
C ARG A 350 -2.68 12.96 -29.01
N PRO A 351 -3.54 11.95 -28.84
CA PRO A 351 -3.59 11.15 -27.63
C PRO A 351 -2.42 10.16 -27.58
N ASN A 352 -2.26 9.52 -26.42
CA ASN A 352 -1.41 8.34 -26.28
C ASN A 352 -2.26 7.09 -26.06
N ILE A 353 -1.79 5.95 -26.58
CA ILE A 353 -2.50 4.68 -26.50
C ILE A 353 -1.67 3.69 -25.68
N GLY A 354 -2.28 3.11 -24.66
CA GLY A 354 -1.73 2.05 -23.83
C GLY A 354 -2.27 0.68 -24.20
N PHE A 355 -1.44 -0.32 -23.98
CA PHE A 355 -1.72 -1.72 -24.17
C PHE A 355 -1.20 -2.51 -22.98
N MET A 356 -2.02 -3.40 -22.43
CA MET A 356 -1.59 -4.36 -21.42
C MET A 356 -1.99 -5.76 -21.88
N LEU A 357 -1.05 -6.70 -21.73
CA LEU A 357 -1.28 -8.13 -21.94
C LEU A 357 -1.19 -8.85 -20.61
N GLU A 358 -2.18 -9.68 -20.34
CA GLU A 358 -2.28 -10.42 -19.08
C GLU A 358 -2.66 -11.88 -19.38
N GLN A 359 -2.31 -12.80 -18.48
CA GLN A 359 -2.94 -14.12 -18.47
C GLN A 359 -4.39 -13.96 -17.99
N SER A 360 -5.34 -14.75 -18.52
CA SER A 360 -6.77 -14.59 -18.17
C SER A 360 -7.10 -14.74 -16.67
N LYS A 361 -6.17 -15.28 -15.85
CA LYS A 361 -6.25 -15.39 -14.38
C LYS A 361 -5.70 -14.16 -13.62
N GLY A 362 -5.38 -13.05 -14.31
CA GLY A 362 -5.00 -11.77 -13.68
C GLY A 362 -3.50 -11.59 -13.40
N VAL A 363 -2.63 -12.34 -14.11
CA VAL A 363 -1.18 -12.12 -14.05
C VAL A 363 -0.77 -11.22 -15.22
N GLY A 364 -0.35 -9.99 -14.93
CA GLY A 364 0.21 -9.09 -15.93
C GLY A 364 1.48 -9.65 -16.57
N ILE A 365 1.55 -9.62 -17.90
CA ILE A 365 2.70 -10.08 -18.68
C ILE A 365 3.56 -8.89 -19.11
N THR A 366 2.93 -7.89 -19.72
CA THR A 366 3.60 -6.67 -20.16
C THR A 366 2.60 -5.53 -20.31
N SER A 367 3.06 -4.31 -20.06
CA SER A 367 2.36 -3.05 -20.32
C SER A 367 3.23 -2.19 -21.19
N LEU A 368 2.64 -1.53 -22.20
CA LEU A 368 3.33 -0.63 -23.10
C LEU A 368 2.42 0.57 -23.39
N ALA A 369 3.00 1.75 -23.54
CA ALA A 369 2.27 2.93 -23.99
C ALA A 369 3.07 3.71 -25.04
N THR A 370 2.37 4.34 -25.97
CA THR A 370 3.03 5.04 -27.08
C THR A 370 4.00 6.13 -26.63
N HIS A 371 3.70 6.83 -25.53
CA HIS A 371 4.56 7.90 -25.01
C HIS A 371 5.85 7.38 -24.35
N GLU A 372 5.82 6.21 -23.71
CA GLU A 372 7.00 5.61 -23.07
C GLU A 372 8.00 5.07 -24.09
N GLU A 373 7.48 4.53 -25.20
CA GLU A 373 8.26 3.89 -26.27
C GLU A 373 8.65 4.85 -27.40
N GLY A 374 8.30 6.14 -27.29
CA GLY A 374 8.53 7.13 -28.35
C GLY A 374 7.73 6.86 -29.63
N ALA A 375 6.71 6.01 -29.56
CA ALA A 375 5.81 5.70 -30.66
C ALA A 375 4.70 6.75 -30.81
N ALA A 376 4.02 6.73 -31.95
CA ALA A 376 3.02 7.72 -32.30
C ALA A 376 1.78 7.10 -32.92
N PRO A 377 0.58 7.29 -32.34
CA PRO A 377 -0.65 6.98 -33.04
C PRO A 377 -0.71 7.75 -34.37
N ARG A 378 -1.12 7.06 -35.43
CA ARG A 378 -1.36 7.62 -36.75
C ARG A 378 -2.77 8.17 -36.82
N GLN A 379 -2.93 9.41 -37.27
CA GLN A 379 -4.25 9.98 -37.54
C GLN A 379 -4.84 9.38 -38.83
N LEU A 380 -6.11 9.01 -38.77
CA LEU A 380 -6.91 8.51 -39.90
C LEU A 380 -7.71 9.66 -40.55
N ALA A 381 -8.23 9.42 -41.75
CA ALA A 381 -8.93 10.43 -42.54
C ALA A 381 -10.23 10.94 -41.88
N ASP A 382 -10.80 10.17 -40.95
CA ASP A 382 -11.99 10.51 -40.17
C ASP A 382 -11.67 11.23 -38.85
N GLY A 383 -10.41 11.63 -38.65
CA GLY A 383 -9.92 12.31 -37.45
C GLY A 383 -9.64 11.38 -36.25
N SER A 384 -9.90 10.08 -36.36
CA SER A 384 -9.53 9.11 -35.32
C SER A 384 -8.03 8.82 -35.31
N TRP A 385 -7.54 8.27 -34.21
CA TRP A 385 -6.14 7.90 -34.00
C TRP A 385 -6.00 6.39 -33.89
N GLN A 386 -5.00 5.84 -34.56
CA GLN A 386 -4.75 4.40 -34.60
C GLN A 386 -3.32 4.08 -34.20
N SER A 387 -3.14 3.07 -33.37
CA SER A 387 -1.85 2.43 -33.10
C SER A 387 -1.92 0.94 -33.42
N VAL A 388 -0.86 0.42 -34.04
CA VAL A 388 -0.72 -1.01 -34.34
C VAL A 388 0.50 -1.52 -33.58
N LEU A 389 0.26 -2.43 -32.63
CA LEU A 389 1.29 -3.06 -31.84
C LEU A 389 1.52 -4.48 -32.37
N THR A 390 2.79 -4.86 -32.52
CA THR A 390 3.18 -6.20 -32.99
C THR A 390 4.20 -6.81 -32.04
N PHE A 391 3.90 -8.00 -31.53
CA PHE A 391 4.85 -8.87 -30.84
C PHE A 391 5.25 -9.99 -31.81
N PRO A 392 6.42 -9.91 -32.46
CA PRO A 392 6.90 -10.95 -33.36
C PRO A 392 7.34 -12.18 -32.57
N ASP A 393 7.08 -13.37 -33.12
CA ASP A 393 7.35 -14.67 -32.49
C ASP A 393 7.01 -14.68 -30.99
N LEU A 394 5.73 -14.42 -30.69
CA LEU A 394 5.21 -14.21 -29.36
C LEU A 394 5.77 -15.26 -28.39
N PRO A 395 6.63 -14.85 -27.43
CA PRO A 395 7.37 -15.78 -26.60
C PRO A 395 6.51 -16.36 -25.48
N LEU A 396 5.20 -16.55 -25.68
CA LEU A 396 4.30 -17.05 -24.65
C LEU A 396 4.20 -18.57 -24.68
N HIS A 397 3.88 -19.16 -23.53
CA HIS A 397 3.51 -20.56 -23.46
C HIS A 397 2.02 -20.76 -23.78
N SER A 398 1.61 -22.01 -24.00
CA SER A 398 0.21 -22.34 -24.25
C SER A 398 -0.69 -21.87 -23.11
N GLY A 399 -1.75 -21.13 -23.41
CA GLY A 399 -2.61 -20.55 -22.38
C GLY A 399 -3.74 -19.67 -22.93
N GLN A 400 -4.51 -19.11 -21.98
CA GLN A 400 -5.50 -18.07 -22.23
C GLN A 400 -4.97 -16.73 -21.74
N TYR A 401 -5.13 -15.72 -22.58
CA TYR A 401 -4.61 -14.39 -22.40
C TYR A 401 -5.72 -13.36 -22.60
N VAL A 402 -5.52 -12.16 -22.07
CA VAL A 402 -6.46 -11.05 -22.19
C VAL A 402 -5.71 -9.75 -22.41
N ILE A 403 -6.27 -8.90 -23.27
CA ILE A 403 -5.76 -7.58 -23.60
C ILE A 403 -6.64 -6.52 -22.95
N SER A 404 -5.97 -5.53 -22.35
CA SER A 404 -6.55 -4.27 -21.91
C SER A 404 -5.99 -3.12 -22.74
N ALA A 405 -6.80 -2.09 -22.97
CA ALA A 405 -6.41 -0.90 -23.73
C ALA A 405 -6.71 0.37 -22.92
N PHE A 406 -5.86 1.39 -23.08
CA PHE A 406 -5.97 2.67 -22.37
C PHE A 406 -5.81 3.80 -23.36
N LEU A 407 -6.58 4.87 -23.17
CA LEU A 407 -6.45 6.12 -23.89
C LEU A 407 -6.00 7.20 -22.91
N PHE A 408 -4.91 7.87 -23.24
CA PHE A 408 -4.37 8.96 -22.43
C PHE A 408 -4.37 10.29 -23.19
N ASP A 409 -4.25 11.38 -22.44
CA ASP A 409 -3.93 12.72 -22.95
C ASP A 409 -2.56 12.78 -23.64
N ALA A 410 -2.24 13.91 -24.25
CA ALA A 410 -0.97 14.14 -24.94
C ALA A 410 0.23 14.06 -24.00
N SER A 411 0.05 14.34 -22.69
CA SER A 411 1.11 14.20 -21.69
C SER A 411 1.35 12.74 -21.27
N GLY A 412 0.37 11.85 -21.47
CA GLY A 412 0.41 10.46 -21.04
C GLY A 412 0.08 10.26 -19.56
N LEU A 413 -0.37 11.31 -18.85
CA LEU A 413 -0.63 11.29 -17.41
C LEU A 413 -2.11 11.07 -17.07
N VAL A 414 -3.01 11.60 -17.90
CA VAL A 414 -4.46 11.53 -17.65
C VAL A 414 -5.06 10.45 -18.52
N VAL A 415 -5.75 9.49 -17.91
CA VAL A 415 -6.52 8.46 -18.63
C VAL A 415 -7.88 9.05 -19.01
N TYR A 416 -8.17 9.11 -20.31
CA TYR A 416 -9.47 9.52 -20.84
C TYR A 416 -10.48 8.37 -20.90
N ASP A 417 -10.02 7.17 -21.27
CA ASP A 417 -10.87 5.97 -21.37
C ASP A 417 -10.02 4.71 -21.18
N GLU A 418 -10.63 3.66 -20.64
CA GLU A 418 -9.96 2.38 -20.39
C GLU A 418 -10.89 1.20 -20.60
N TRP A 419 -10.39 0.20 -21.33
CA TRP A 419 -11.08 -1.07 -21.56
C TRP A 419 -10.28 -2.18 -20.90
N LEU A 420 -10.61 -2.44 -19.62
CA LEU A 420 -9.94 -3.46 -18.80
C LEU A 420 -10.42 -4.87 -19.14
N ARG A 421 -9.46 -5.78 -19.30
CA ARG A 421 -9.67 -7.21 -19.59
C ARG A 421 -10.66 -7.44 -20.73
N PHE A 422 -10.55 -6.63 -21.78
CA PHE A 422 -11.55 -6.51 -22.82
C PHE A 422 -11.49 -7.66 -23.83
N LYS A 423 -10.31 -7.97 -24.38
CA LYS A 423 -10.18 -8.93 -25.50
C LYS A 423 -9.43 -10.19 -25.08
N HIS A 424 -10.15 -11.29 -24.93
CA HIS A 424 -9.60 -12.60 -24.59
C HIS A 424 -9.15 -13.39 -25.83
N PHE A 425 -8.10 -14.20 -25.71
CA PHE A 425 -7.67 -15.14 -26.75
C PHE A 425 -6.92 -16.35 -26.17
N ARG A 426 -6.84 -17.42 -26.96
CA ARG A 426 -6.01 -18.61 -26.70
C ARG A 426 -4.74 -18.54 -27.54
N PHE A 427 -3.63 -18.97 -26.97
CA PHE A 427 -2.38 -19.18 -27.69
C PHE A 427 -1.86 -20.58 -27.41
N VAL A 428 -1.33 -21.27 -28.42
CA VAL A 428 -0.85 -22.64 -28.30
C VAL A 428 0.54 -22.73 -28.91
N THR A 429 1.50 -23.11 -28.07
CA THR A 429 2.91 -23.32 -28.43
C THR A 429 3.22 -24.82 -28.29
N PRO A 430 3.93 -25.46 -29.25
CA PRO A 430 4.16 -26.91 -29.24
C PRO A 430 5.21 -27.39 -28.22
N THR A 431 5.36 -26.69 -27.09
CA THR A 431 6.39 -26.99 -26.08
C THR A 431 5.75 -27.49 -24.78
N LEU A 432 6.35 -28.51 -24.16
CA LEU A 432 5.97 -29.00 -22.83
C LEU A 432 6.66 -28.26 -21.68
N MET A 433 7.35 -27.15 -21.97
CA MET A 433 8.05 -26.37 -20.96
C MET A 433 7.04 -25.63 -20.06
N PRO A 434 7.14 -25.76 -18.72
CA PRO A 434 6.36 -24.96 -17.80
C PRO A 434 6.85 -23.51 -17.79
N GLY A 435 5.94 -22.55 -17.71
CA GLY A 435 6.27 -21.12 -17.65
C GLY A 435 5.15 -20.23 -18.18
N LEU A 436 5.38 -18.91 -18.16
CA LEU A 436 4.49 -17.90 -18.75
C LEU A 436 5.06 -17.34 -20.06
N VAL A 437 6.37 -17.06 -20.07
CA VAL A 437 7.13 -16.53 -21.21
C VAL A 437 8.42 -17.34 -21.40
N LYS A 438 8.80 -17.61 -22.65
CA LYS A 438 10.10 -18.14 -23.08
C LYS A 438 11.04 -16.98 -23.41
N LEU A 439 12.01 -16.71 -22.54
CA LEU A 439 12.98 -15.65 -22.77
C LEU A 439 13.99 -16.03 -23.89
N PRO A 440 14.44 -15.07 -24.70
CA PRO A 440 15.57 -15.26 -25.60
C PRO A 440 16.80 -15.75 -24.82
N HIS A 441 17.41 -16.85 -25.26
CA HIS A 441 18.59 -17.45 -24.62
C HIS A 441 19.48 -18.11 -25.67
N HIS A 442 20.76 -18.26 -25.36
CA HIS A 442 21.71 -19.05 -26.13
C HIS A 442 22.46 -20.00 -25.19
N TRP A 443 22.77 -21.20 -25.66
CA TRP A 443 23.65 -22.13 -24.96
C TRP A 443 25.04 -22.00 -25.59
N SER A 444 26.04 -21.73 -24.75
CA SER A 444 27.44 -21.69 -25.15
C SER A 444 28.07 -23.08 -25.12
#